data_AF-A0A7J5B4W8-F1
#
_entry.id   AF-A0A7J5B4W8-F1
#
_cell.length_a   1.000
_cell.length_b   1.000
_cell.length_c   1.000
_cell.angle_alpha   90.00
_cell.angle_beta   90.00
_cell.angle_gamma   90.00
#
_symmetry.space_group_name_H-M   'P 1'
#
loop_
_entity.id
_entity.type
_entity.pdbx_description
1 polymer ?
#
loop_
_entity_poly.entity_id
_entity_poly.type
_entity_poly.pdbx_seq_one_letter_code
_entity_poly.pdbx_strand_id
1 'polypeptide(L)' 'MRDRAVPNLPSRDFDALYAAILATGVPETRVGFPRLHQVARETWGGRVGYLVDIDGTQLNLIGER' A
#
# COMPACT_ATOMS: atom_id res chain seq x y z
N MET A 1 -19.67 11.14 -6.16
CA MET A 1 -18.41 10.36 -6.12
C MET A 1 -17.92 10.23 -7.55
N ARG A 2 -16.72 10.72 -7.88
CA ARG A 2 -16.11 10.47 -9.20
C ARG A 2 -15.50 9.08 -9.14
N ASP A 3 -15.81 8.24 -10.11
CA ASP A 3 -15.11 6.97 -10.30
C ASP A 3 -13.66 7.27 -10.69
N ARG A 4 -12.78 7.28 -9.69
CA ARG A 4 -11.33 7.38 -9.89
C ARG A 4 -10.79 5.98 -9.70
N ALA A 5 -10.20 5.44 -10.75
CA ALA A 5 -9.40 4.23 -10.66
C ALA A 5 -8.34 4.42 -9.55
N VAL A 6 -8.22 3.43 -8.67
CA VAL A 6 -7.17 3.40 -7.66
C VAL A 6 -5.85 3.04 -8.35
N PRO A 7 -4.83 3.91 -8.32
CA PRO A 7 -3.57 3.65 -8.99
C PRO A 7 -2.80 2.49 -8.36
N ASN A 8 -2.08 1.74 -9.19
CA ASN A 8 -1.18 0.68 -8.78
C ASN A 8 0.27 1.17 -8.81
N LEU A 9 1.03 0.83 -7.78
CA LEU A 9 2.46 1.04 -7.68
C LEU A 9 3.16 -0.33 -7.66
N PRO A 10 3.63 -0.84 -8.81
CA PRO A 10 4.38 -2.08 -8.85
C PRO A 10 5.76 -1.91 -8.21
N SER A 11 6.20 -2.88 -7.43
CA SER A 11 7.54 -2.93 -6.84
C SER A 11 8.17 -4.30 -7.00
N ARG A 12 9.42 -4.32 -7.47
CA ARG A 12 10.25 -5.53 -7.50
C ARG A 12 10.74 -5.95 -6.12
N ASP A 13 10.89 -4.99 -5.22
CA ASP A 13 11.23 -5.23 -3.82
C ASP A 13 10.12 -4.65 -2.94
N PHE A 14 9.07 -5.47 -2.81
CA PHE A 14 7.89 -5.10 -2.05
C PHE A 14 8.23 -4.83 -0.58
N ASP A 15 9.05 -5.69 0.02
CA ASP A 15 9.37 -5.64 1.45
C ASP A 15 10.23 -4.40 1.77
N ALA A 16 11.20 -4.07 0.92
CA ALA A 16 12.00 -2.85 1.08
C ALA A 16 11.15 -1.58 0.95
N LEU A 17 10.25 -1.51 -0.04
CA LEU A 17 9.35 -0.36 -0.20
C LEU A 17 8.43 -0.20 1.02
N TYR A 18 7.85 -1.30 1.49
CA TYR A 18 6.96 -1.30 2.65
C TYR A 18 7.68 -0.81 3.91
N ALA A 19 8.88 -1.35 4.18
CA ALA A 19 9.70 -0.95 5.31
C ALA A 19 10.13 0.52 5.22
N ALA A 20 10.47 1.02 4.03
CA ALA A 20 10.80 2.42 3.83
C ALA A 20 9.63 3.35 4.16
N ILE A 21 8.41 2.98 3.78
CA ILE A 21 7.20 3.76 4.11
C ILE A 21 6.97 3.77 5.63
N LEU A 22 7.06 2.61 6.29
CA LEU A 22 6.93 2.54 7.75
C LEU A 22 7.96 3.42 8.47
N ALA A 23 9.21 3.44 7.99
CA ALA A 23 10.28 4.24 8.57
C ALA A 23 10.03 5.77 8.48
N THR A 24 9.13 6.22 7.60
CA THR A 24 8.72 7.64 7.55
C THR A 24 7.76 8.05 8.68
N GLY A 25 7.26 7.08 9.46
CA GLY A 25 6.29 7.31 10.53
C GLY A 25 4.82 7.23 10.09
N VAL A 26 4.54 6.81 8.85
CA VAL A 26 3.17 6.49 8.43
C VAL A 26 2.65 5.33 9.29
N PRO A 27 1.55 5.51 10.03
CA PRO A 27 1.06 4.47 10.93
C PRO A 27 0.48 3.30 10.15
N GLU A 28 0.79 2.08 10.59
CA GLU A 28 0.09 0.89 10.15
C GLU A 28 -1.24 0.77 10.92
N THR A 29 -2.35 1.11 10.27
CA THR A 29 -3.66 1.16 10.92
C THR A 29 -4.79 1.03 9.89
N ARG A 30 -6.02 0.82 10.37
CA ARG A 30 -7.20 0.66 9.50
C ARG A 30 -7.95 1.98 9.26
N VAL A 31 -7.75 3.00 10.10
CA VAL A 31 -8.54 4.25 10.12
C VAL A 31 -7.63 5.48 10.12
N GLY A 32 -8.11 6.57 9.53
CA GLY A 32 -7.36 7.84 9.42
C GLY A 32 -6.48 7.92 8.17
N PHE A 33 -5.82 9.04 7.95
CA PHE A 33 -4.82 9.22 6.90
C PHE A 33 -3.73 10.20 7.37
N PRO A 34 -2.46 10.02 6.97
CA PRO A 34 -1.97 8.92 6.13
C PRO A 34 -1.97 7.58 6.89
N ARG A 35 -2.06 6.45 6.18
CA ARG A 35 -1.95 5.11 6.78
C ARG A 35 -1.44 4.06 5.81
N LEU A 36 -0.75 3.07 6.36
CA LEU A 36 -0.38 1.84 5.66
C LEU A 36 -1.29 0.70 6.15
N HIS A 37 -1.75 -0.17 5.25
CA HIS A 37 -2.44 -1.40 5.61
C HIS A 37 -1.50 -2.59 5.52
N GLN A 38 -1.60 -3.49 6.51
CA GLN A 38 -0.86 -4.74 6.54
C GLN A 38 -1.22 -5.62 5.35
N VAL A 39 -0.19 -6.22 4.77
CA VAL A 39 -0.23 -7.02 3.53
C VAL A 39 -0.51 -8.48 3.85
N ALA A 40 -1.45 -9.09 3.13
CA ALA A 40 -1.59 -10.53 3.06
C ALA A 40 -0.80 -11.07 1.86
N ARG A 41 -0.27 -12.29 1.98
CA ARG A 41 0.14 -13.06 0.81
C ARG A 41 -1.13 -13.50 0.09
N GLU A 42 -1.21 -13.22 -1.20
CA GLU A 42 -2.37 -13.58 -2.00
C GLU A 42 -2.27 -15.02 -2.51
N THR A 43 -3.42 -15.64 -2.80
CA THR A 43 -3.52 -17.05 -3.26
C THR A 43 -2.85 -17.31 -4.61
N TRP A 44 -2.64 -16.27 -5.42
CA TRP A 44 -1.93 -16.34 -6.70
C TRP A 44 -0.40 -16.19 -6.57
N GLY A 45 0.11 -15.99 -5.35
CA GLY A 45 1.55 -16.04 -5.03
C GLY A 45 2.28 -14.70 -4.96
N GLY A 46 1.63 -13.56 -5.22
CA GLY A 46 2.23 -12.24 -4.99
C GLY A 46 1.73 -11.54 -3.73
N ARG A 47 2.09 -10.27 -3.59
CA ARG A 47 1.84 -9.46 -2.37
C ARG A 47 1.10 -8.19 -2.72
N VAL A 48 0.10 -7.81 -1.92
CA VAL A 48 -0.67 -6.58 -2.11
C VAL A 48 -0.77 -5.81 -0.79
N GLY A 49 -0.37 -4.55 -0.80
CA GLY A 49 -0.55 -3.61 0.31
C GLY A 49 -1.27 -2.35 -0.14
N TYR A 50 -1.66 -1.52 0.83
CA TYR A 50 -2.34 -0.27 0.55
C TYR A 50 -1.72 0.86 1.34
N LEU A 51 -1.31 1.93 0.66
CA LEU A 51 -0.99 3.21 1.25
C LEU A 51 -2.18 4.13 1.01
N VAL A 52 -2.65 4.80 2.06
CA VAL A 52 -3.55 5.94 1.92
C VAL A 52 -2.77 7.20 2.25
N ASP A 53 -2.66 8.08 1.27
CA ASP A 53 -1.95 9.35 1.35
C ASP A 53 -2.71 10.38 2.20
N ILE A 54 -2.05 11.48 2.54
CA ILE A 54 -2.56 12.57 3.37
C ILE A 54 -3.82 13.24 2.79
N ASP A 55 -4.04 13.15 1.48
CA ASP A 55 -5.24 13.65 0.80
C ASP A 55 -6.37 12.61 0.72
N GLY A 56 -6.15 11.41 1.27
CA GLY A 56 -7.09 10.30 1.24
C GLY A 56 -7.01 9.44 -0.03
N THR A 57 -6.12 9.74 -0.97
CA THR A 57 -5.86 8.90 -2.15
C THR A 57 -5.28 7.56 -1.72
N GLN A 58 -5.85 6.45 -2.22
CA GLN A 58 -5.29 5.12 -2.03
C GLN A 58 -4.33 4.79 -3.17
N LEU A 59 -3.19 4.18 -2.83
CA LEU A 59 -2.27 3.53 -3.76
C LEU A 59 -2.25 2.03 -3.44
N ASN A 60 -2.42 1.19 -4.45
CA ASN A 60 -2.19 -0.26 -4.30
C ASN A 60 -0.71 -0.54 -4.51
N LEU A 61 -0.03 -1.03 -3.48
CA LEU A 61 1.34 -1.52 -3.58
C LEU A 61 1.29 -2.96 -4.06
N ILE A 62 1.92 -3.27 -5.20
CA ILE A 62 1.87 -4.61 -5.80
C ILE A 62 3.27 -5.18 -5.91
N GLY A 63 3.51 -6.29 -5.21
CA GLY A 63 4.73 -7.08 -5.31
C GLY A 63 4.60 -8.14 -6.40
N GLU A 64 5.56 -8.14 -7.33
CA GLU A 64 5.70 -9.22 -8.31
C GLU A 64 6.21 -10.51 -7.64
N ARG A 65 6.07 -11.65 -8.34
CA ARG A 65 6.58 -12.96 -7.89
C ARG A 65 8.10 -13.02 -7.94
#